data_AF-A0A1C4TPZ4-F1
#
_entry.id   AF-A0A1C4TPZ4-F1
#
_cell.length_a   1.000
_cell.length_b   1.000
_cell.length_c   1.000
_cell.angle_alpha   90.00
_cell.angle_beta   90.00
_cell.angle_gamma   90.00
#
_symmetry.space_group_name_H-M   'P 1'
#
loop_
_entity.id
_entity.type
_entity.pdbx_description
1 polymer ?
#
loop_
_entity_poly.entity_id
_entity_poly.type
_entity_poly.pdbx_seq_one_letter_code
_entity_poly.pdbx_strand_id
1 'polypeptide(L)'
;MGKQLPDDLVEVLNLIGIDWPQIDEDEVKASAKDYRKLAEGIRDAVKEGNNACSHIVAGKSKGETVTAIDRRWGKLTTRDLSTFAKGCDTLADALDDCADLVLGCKIAIIAKLSATAAAAGAGVVGMFFTFGASGLLSAAAVAAARLIIQEIIDTAVERITSIVTDKIEGKILGELEKLFTDRLSGGSTYDVMASGSSDMAQDLVIEFVEFELAAGGYQETATNFDKKKGEFKNGGAGRKSSVKKDSRFHKLATVMDKAEDAVDKKADEMVKTLEDHGGKVDKSKGIHKDHEDDVKDKFKKCDDDDDDVPMYLLNADGSVKALHNDGTTSSVSKADSSGIWDIMEKDGTVWRPAPREKHGFNLPTGRKGPKVTSTKIDPGSTDLSRATEIARYAKQDYTGSNFAAGRYIAPETGKEMILVGDSEGPHSERTLGYPLLKHGKEANLAAVYTEREPCQLSPKCDQWLDLHFKSKNPDLEVSHANTYDQSEKNLYRRDKEHRDYMADLEKRHKAQGHP
;
A
#
# COMPACT_ATOMS: atom_id res chain seq x y z
N MET A 1 3.97 -41.50 21.48
CA MET A 1 4.81 -42.68 21.18
C MET A 1 3.92 -43.66 20.47
N GLY A 2 4.31 -44.02 19.26
CA GLY A 2 3.51 -44.90 18.39
C GLY A 2 3.25 -46.26 19.01
N LYS A 3 2.23 -46.93 18.46
CA LYS A 3 1.76 -48.24 18.90
C LYS A 3 2.87 -49.27 18.81
N GLN A 4 3.09 -49.93 19.94
CA GLN A 4 4.06 -51.00 20.12
C GLN A 4 3.39 -52.37 19.98
N LEU A 5 4.20 -53.36 19.62
CA LEU A 5 3.79 -54.75 19.65
C LEU A 5 3.73 -55.24 21.11
N PRO A 6 2.61 -55.84 21.57
CA PRO A 6 2.56 -56.50 22.88
C PRO A 6 3.62 -57.59 23.00
N ASP A 7 4.26 -57.71 24.18
CA ASP A 7 5.37 -58.65 24.42
C ASP A 7 5.02 -60.10 24.05
N ASP A 8 3.81 -60.54 24.39
CA ASP A 8 3.29 -61.89 24.11
C ASP A 8 3.18 -62.21 22.60
N LEU A 9 3.19 -61.20 21.73
CA LEU A 9 3.09 -61.35 20.28
C LEU A 9 4.44 -61.24 19.55
N VAL A 10 5.51 -60.84 20.26
CA VAL A 10 6.87 -60.71 19.70
C VAL A 10 7.39 -62.06 19.21
N GLU A 11 7.22 -63.11 20.03
CA GLU A 11 7.66 -64.47 19.69
C GLU A 11 6.91 -65.03 18.48
N VAL A 12 5.61 -64.75 18.39
CA VAL A 12 4.75 -65.17 17.27
C VAL A 12 5.19 -64.48 15.97
N LEU A 13 5.47 -63.17 16.03
CA LEU A 13 5.93 -62.42 14.87
C LEU A 13 7.32 -62.89 14.39
N ASN A 14 8.24 -63.17 15.32
CA ASN A 14 9.57 -63.71 15.01
C ASN A 14 9.49 -65.10 14.36
N LEU A 15 8.56 -65.95 14.81
CA LEU A 15 8.33 -67.26 14.22
C LEU A 15 7.78 -67.17 12.78
N ILE A 16 6.96 -66.16 12.49
CA ILE A 16 6.43 -65.88 11.15
C ILE A 16 7.50 -65.27 10.24
N GLY A 17 8.50 -64.61 10.82
CA GLY A 17 9.64 -64.02 10.11
C GLY A 17 9.27 -62.74 9.34
N ILE A 18 8.42 -61.90 9.93
CA ILE A 18 8.06 -60.57 9.39
C ILE A 18 8.50 -59.48 10.37
N ASP A 19 9.09 -58.42 9.84
CA ASP A 19 9.49 -57.26 10.65
C ASP A 19 8.30 -56.34 10.98
N TRP A 20 8.17 -56.00 12.26
CA TRP A 20 7.19 -55.03 12.76
C TRP A 20 7.41 -53.65 12.12
N PRO A 21 6.34 -52.94 11.68
CA PRO A 21 6.43 -51.56 11.21
C PRO A 21 7.01 -50.61 12.25
N GLN A 22 8.22 -50.08 11.98
CA GLN A 22 8.98 -49.24 12.94
C GLN A 22 8.58 -47.76 12.90
N ILE A 23 7.76 -47.38 11.93
CA ILE A 23 7.21 -46.03 11.81
C ILE A 23 6.35 -45.67 13.03
N ASP A 24 6.52 -44.47 13.57
CA ASP A 24 5.75 -43.92 14.69
C ASP A 24 4.64 -43.02 14.11
N GLU A 25 3.39 -43.47 14.20
CA GLU A 25 2.23 -42.73 13.71
C GLU A 25 1.98 -41.42 14.48
N ASP A 26 2.39 -41.32 15.76
CA ASP A 26 2.26 -40.09 16.53
C ASP A 26 3.26 -39.03 16.03
N GLU A 27 4.42 -39.46 15.56
CA GLU A 27 5.44 -38.58 14.95
C GLU A 27 4.89 -37.94 13.66
N VAL A 28 4.19 -38.73 12.83
CA VAL A 28 3.53 -38.25 11.61
C VAL A 28 2.38 -37.30 11.95
N LYS A 29 1.56 -37.61 12.98
CA LYS A 29 0.49 -36.71 13.46
C LYS A 29 1.04 -35.41 14.07
N ALA A 30 2.18 -35.48 14.76
CA ALA A 30 2.85 -34.29 15.26
C ALA A 30 3.28 -33.37 14.11
N SER A 31 3.80 -33.94 13.01
CA SER A 31 4.09 -33.19 11.78
C SER A 31 2.84 -32.52 11.20
N ALA A 32 1.71 -33.24 11.10
CA ALA A 32 0.44 -32.67 10.66
C ALA A 32 -0.02 -31.49 11.54
N LYS A 33 0.12 -31.61 12.86
CA LYS A 33 -0.20 -30.53 13.80
C LYS A 33 0.64 -29.28 13.57
N ASP A 34 1.92 -29.42 13.25
CA ASP A 34 2.80 -28.29 12.99
C ASP A 34 2.43 -27.56 11.69
N TYR A 35 2.05 -28.28 10.63
CA TYR A 35 1.53 -27.64 9.41
C TYR A 35 0.24 -26.85 9.68
N ARG A 36 -0.66 -27.35 10.53
CA ARG A 36 -1.86 -26.61 10.93
C ARG A 36 -1.53 -25.35 11.73
N LYS A 37 -0.58 -25.42 12.67
CA LYS A 37 -0.10 -24.23 13.39
C LYS A 37 0.52 -23.19 12.46
N LEU A 38 1.28 -23.64 11.44
CA LEU A 38 1.81 -22.73 10.43
C LEU A 38 0.68 -22.09 9.62
N ALA A 39 -0.33 -22.88 9.22
CA ALA A 39 -1.53 -22.37 8.53
C ALA A 39 -2.30 -21.34 9.38
N GLU A 40 -2.43 -21.56 10.68
CA GLU A 40 -2.95 -20.57 11.64
C GLU A 40 -2.10 -19.31 11.65
N GLY A 41 -0.76 -19.44 11.74
CA GLY A 41 0.17 -18.30 11.66
C GLY A 41 0.01 -17.49 10.36
N ILE A 42 -0.22 -18.15 9.21
CA ILE A 42 -0.50 -17.47 7.94
C ILE A 42 -1.81 -16.67 8.04
N ARG A 43 -2.86 -17.26 8.61
CA ARG A 43 -4.16 -16.58 8.79
C ARG A 43 -4.07 -15.40 9.75
N ASP A 44 -3.29 -15.53 10.81
CA ASP A 44 -3.06 -14.44 11.76
C ASP A 44 -2.29 -13.31 11.09
N ALA A 45 -1.28 -13.63 10.26
CA ALA A 45 -0.61 -12.62 9.45
C ALA A 45 -1.55 -11.89 8.47
N VAL A 46 -2.54 -12.59 7.90
CA VAL A 46 -3.58 -11.95 7.07
C VAL A 46 -4.43 -10.98 7.91
N LYS A 47 -4.83 -11.35 9.13
CA LYS A 47 -5.61 -10.47 10.02
C LYS A 47 -4.80 -9.25 10.45
N GLU A 48 -3.56 -9.47 10.91
CA GLU A 48 -2.66 -8.40 11.34
C GLU A 48 -2.36 -7.44 10.19
N GLY A 49 -2.06 -7.96 8.99
CA GLY A 49 -1.84 -7.12 7.82
C GLY A 49 -3.12 -6.41 7.32
N ASN A 50 -4.31 -6.99 7.48
CA ASN A 50 -5.57 -6.28 7.22
C ASN A 50 -5.74 -5.08 8.16
N ASN A 51 -5.40 -5.24 9.44
CA ASN A 51 -5.41 -4.14 10.40
C ASN A 51 -4.39 -3.07 10.00
N ALA A 52 -3.18 -3.47 9.61
CA ALA A 52 -2.15 -2.56 9.12
C ALA A 52 -2.64 -1.78 7.87
N CYS A 53 -3.24 -2.45 6.89
CA CYS A 53 -3.81 -1.83 5.70
C CYS A 53 -4.92 -0.82 6.03
N SER A 54 -5.76 -1.15 7.02
CA SER A 54 -6.90 -0.31 7.41
C SER A 54 -6.50 1.08 7.91
N HIS A 55 -5.30 1.24 8.47
CA HIS A 55 -4.80 2.55 8.89
C HIS A 55 -4.74 3.55 7.74
N ILE A 56 -4.42 3.08 6.52
CA ILE A 56 -4.37 3.92 5.32
C ILE A 56 -5.72 3.94 4.62
N VAL A 57 -6.34 2.78 4.39
CA VAL A 57 -7.52 2.65 3.51
C VAL A 57 -8.80 3.17 4.17
N ALA A 58 -8.95 3.00 5.48
CA ALA A 58 -10.08 3.53 6.25
C ALA A 58 -9.74 4.84 6.98
N GLY A 59 -8.51 5.33 6.80
CA GLY A 59 -8.02 6.58 7.35
C GLY A 59 -8.50 7.80 6.57
N LYS A 60 -7.83 8.92 6.80
CA LYS A 60 -8.06 10.16 6.06
C LYS A 60 -7.29 10.20 4.75
N SER A 61 -6.32 9.30 4.58
CA SER A 61 -5.54 9.20 3.35
C SER A 61 -6.43 8.85 2.15
N LYS A 62 -6.23 9.53 1.03
CA LYS A 62 -6.97 9.37 -0.23
C LYS A 62 -6.02 9.49 -1.43
N GLY A 63 -6.44 8.98 -2.58
CA GLY A 63 -5.70 9.03 -3.83
C GLY A 63 -5.34 7.63 -4.37
N GLU A 64 -4.83 7.60 -5.60
CA GLU A 64 -4.56 6.33 -6.30
C GLU A 64 -3.46 5.49 -5.62
N THR A 65 -2.55 6.12 -4.85
CA THR A 65 -1.59 5.42 -3.97
C THR A 65 -2.30 4.55 -2.92
N VAL A 66 -3.34 5.07 -2.25
CA VAL A 66 -4.12 4.30 -1.26
C VAL A 66 -4.85 3.13 -1.93
N THR A 67 -5.46 3.39 -3.10
CA THR A 67 -6.14 2.37 -3.90
C THR A 67 -5.19 1.28 -4.38
N ALA A 68 -3.96 1.64 -4.75
CA ALA A 68 -2.94 0.68 -5.17
C ALA A 68 -2.44 -0.19 -4.00
N ILE A 69 -2.29 0.37 -2.79
CA ILE A 69 -2.02 -0.39 -1.56
C ILE A 69 -3.14 -1.41 -1.31
N ASP A 70 -4.40 -0.95 -1.29
CA ASP A 70 -5.56 -1.81 -1.02
C ASP A 70 -5.67 -2.96 -2.03
N ARG A 71 -5.64 -2.66 -3.33
CA ARG A 71 -5.69 -3.67 -4.38
C ARG A 71 -4.56 -4.69 -4.27
N ARG A 72 -3.34 -4.22 -3.96
CA ARG A 72 -2.16 -5.08 -3.83
C ARG A 72 -2.28 -6.00 -2.63
N TRP A 73 -2.63 -5.46 -1.46
CA TRP A 73 -2.83 -6.22 -0.24
C TRP A 73 -3.98 -7.23 -0.39
N GLY A 74 -5.10 -6.79 -0.98
CA GLY A 74 -6.23 -7.64 -1.32
C GLY A 74 -5.85 -8.81 -2.23
N LYS A 75 -5.05 -8.59 -3.29
CA LYS A 75 -4.56 -9.67 -4.17
C LYS A 75 -3.66 -10.65 -3.41
N LEU A 76 -2.74 -10.15 -2.57
CA LEU A 76 -1.82 -10.98 -1.80
C LEU A 76 -2.57 -11.89 -0.82
N THR A 77 -3.51 -11.34 -0.07
CA THR A 77 -4.29 -12.07 0.93
C THR A 77 -5.27 -13.07 0.31
N THR A 78 -6.01 -12.66 -0.73
CA THR A 78 -7.05 -13.50 -1.35
C THR A 78 -6.48 -14.62 -2.23
N ARG A 79 -5.33 -14.41 -2.86
CA ARG A 79 -4.70 -15.39 -3.74
C ARG A 79 -3.62 -16.19 -3.03
N ASP A 80 -2.50 -15.55 -2.70
CA ASP A 80 -1.27 -16.29 -2.37
C ASP A 80 -1.29 -16.78 -0.91
N LEU A 81 -1.63 -15.92 0.04
CA LEU A 81 -1.66 -16.29 1.46
C LEU A 81 -2.78 -17.29 1.78
N SER A 82 -3.98 -17.09 1.22
CA SER A 82 -5.09 -18.04 1.37
C SER A 82 -4.75 -19.41 0.80
N THR A 83 -4.13 -19.46 -0.37
CA THR A 83 -3.72 -20.73 -1.00
C THR A 83 -2.59 -21.39 -0.21
N PHE A 84 -1.64 -20.62 0.34
CA PHE A 84 -0.58 -21.17 1.17
C PHE A 84 -1.11 -21.82 2.45
N ALA A 85 -2.02 -21.15 3.16
CA ALA A 85 -2.65 -21.71 4.36
C ALA A 85 -3.42 -23.00 4.05
N LYS A 86 -4.22 -23.00 2.98
CA LYS A 86 -4.95 -24.19 2.51
C LYS A 86 -4.03 -25.34 2.12
N GLY A 87 -2.89 -25.03 1.47
CA GLY A 87 -1.88 -26.03 1.13
C GLY A 87 -1.29 -26.70 2.37
N CYS A 88 -1.01 -25.91 3.42
CA CYS A 88 -0.55 -26.44 4.71
C CYS A 88 -1.61 -27.31 5.39
N ASP A 89 -2.89 -26.91 5.42
CA ASP A 89 -3.96 -27.74 5.98
C ASP A 89 -4.13 -29.05 5.20
N THR A 90 -4.13 -28.98 3.86
CA THR A 90 -4.30 -30.17 3.01
C THR A 90 -3.14 -31.14 3.18
N LEU A 91 -1.92 -30.62 3.43
CA LEU A 91 -0.75 -31.42 3.75
C LEU A 91 -0.90 -32.09 5.11
N ALA A 92 -1.39 -31.36 6.12
CA ALA A 92 -1.69 -31.91 7.42
C ALA A 92 -2.71 -33.05 7.34
N ASP A 93 -3.79 -32.87 6.57
CA ASP A 93 -4.81 -33.90 6.37
C ASP A 93 -4.24 -35.14 5.67
N ALA A 94 -3.38 -34.96 4.66
CA ALA A 94 -2.72 -36.08 3.99
C ALA A 94 -1.75 -36.85 4.91
N LEU A 95 -1.09 -36.16 5.85
CA LEU A 95 -0.23 -36.79 6.85
C LEU A 95 -1.04 -37.52 7.92
N ASP A 96 -2.18 -37.00 8.35
CA ASP A 96 -3.09 -37.71 9.25
C ASP A 96 -3.65 -38.97 8.58
N ASP A 97 -4.05 -38.91 7.30
CA ASP A 97 -4.47 -40.08 6.53
C ASP A 97 -3.36 -41.16 6.52
N CYS A 98 -2.10 -40.74 6.28
CA CYS A 98 -0.95 -41.65 6.32
C CYS A 98 -0.75 -42.26 7.71
N ALA A 99 -0.84 -41.45 8.77
CA ALA A 99 -0.68 -41.91 10.15
C ALA A 99 -1.79 -42.90 10.55
N ASP A 100 -3.03 -42.64 10.15
CA ASP A 100 -4.16 -43.52 10.43
C ASP A 100 -4.06 -44.85 9.67
N LEU A 101 -3.52 -44.85 8.45
CA LEU A 101 -3.21 -46.08 7.71
C LEU A 101 -2.12 -46.91 8.40
N VAL A 102 -1.05 -46.27 8.89
CA VAL A 102 0.00 -46.93 9.68
C VAL A 102 -0.59 -47.53 10.96
N LEU A 103 -1.37 -46.74 11.69
CA LEU A 103 -2.05 -47.18 12.91
C LEU A 103 -2.98 -48.38 12.65
N GLY A 104 -3.79 -48.29 11.61
CA GLY A 104 -4.70 -49.34 11.18
C GLY A 104 -3.96 -50.62 10.80
N CYS A 105 -2.86 -50.50 10.06
CA CYS A 105 -1.98 -51.63 9.73
C CYS A 105 -1.46 -52.31 11.00
N LYS A 106 -0.88 -51.56 11.94
CA LYS A 106 -0.39 -52.10 13.23
C LYS A 106 -1.49 -52.81 14.02
N ILE A 107 -2.70 -52.24 14.08
CA ILE A 107 -3.85 -52.87 14.76
C ILE A 107 -4.24 -54.19 14.07
N ALA A 108 -4.29 -54.20 12.73
CA ALA A 108 -4.63 -55.39 11.96
C ALA A 108 -3.59 -56.52 12.13
N ILE A 109 -2.30 -56.18 12.19
CA ILE A 109 -1.22 -57.12 12.50
C ILE A 109 -1.44 -57.71 13.90
N ILE A 110 -1.64 -56.88 14.93
CA ILE A 110 -1.90 -57.33 16.30
C ILE A 110 -3.11 -58.25 16.36
N ALA A 111 -4.22 -57.89 15.70
CA ALA A 111 -5.43 -58.70 15.65
C ALA A 111 -5.18 -60.06 14.99
N LYS A 112 -4.42 -60.11 13.88
CA LYS A 112 -4.10 -61.35 13.18
C LYS A 112 -3.17 -62.24 13.97
N LEU A 113 -2.15 -61.67 14.61
CA LEU A 113 -1.25 -62.39 15.52
C LEU A 113 -2.03 -62.97 16.71
N SER A 114 -2.91 -62.17 17.31
CA SER A 114 -3.77 -62.60 18.43
C SER A 114 -4.73 -63.72 18.01
N ALA A 115 -5.35 -63.64 16.83
CA ALA A 115 -6.20 -64.71 16.31
C ALA A 115 -5.41 -66.01 16.05
N THR A 116 -4.18 -65.89 15.57
CA THR A 116 -3.28 -67.04 15.35
C THR A 116 -2.88 -67.67 16.69
N ALA A 117 -2.61 -66.85 17.72
CA ALA A 117 -2.37 -67.30 19.08
C ALA A 117 -3.62 -67.92 19.75
N ALA A 118 -4.82 -67.39 19.51
CA ALA A 118 -6.07 -67.94 20.06
C ALA A 118 -6.46 -69.27 19.40
N ALA A 119 -6.29 -69.38 18.07
CA ALA A 119 -6.43 -70.64 17.35
C ALA A 119 -5.46 -71.71 17.88
N ALA A 120 -4.30 -71.28 18.42
CA ALA A 120 -3.40 -72.18 19.13
C ALA A 120 -4.02 -72.73 20.43
N GLY A 121 -4.76 -71.92 21.19
CA GLY A 121 -5.35 -72.33 22.48
C GLY A 121 -6.52 -73.33 22.41
N ALA A 122 -7.25 -73.44 21.28
CA ALA A 122 -8.52 -74.17 21.21
C ALA A 122 -8.44 -75.61 20.64
N GLY A 123 -7.32 -76.05 20.06
CA GLY A 123 -7.21 -77.43 19.55
C GLY A 123 -5.83 -77.79 19.00
N VAL A 124 -5.23 -78.84 19.58
CA VAL A 124 -3.95 -79.52 19.22
C VAL A 124 -2.68 -78.64 19.19
N VAL A 125 -2.85 -77.32 19.18
CA VAL A 125 -1.80 -76.30 19.10
C VAL A 125 -1.65 -75.63 20.49
N GLY A 126 -2.14 -76.25 21.56
CA GLY A 126 -1.92 -75.81 22.95
C GLY A 126 -0.46 -75.92 23.42
N MET A 127 0.48 -76.28 22.53
CA MET A 127 1.91 -76.35 22.84
C MET A 127 2.62 -74.99 22.73
N PHE A 128 2.05 -73.98 22.07
CA PHE A 128 2.78 -72.75 21.71
C PHE A 128 2.96 -71.75 22.85
N PHE A 129 2.01 -71.66 23.77
CA PHE A 129 2.07 -70.75 24.91
C PHE A 129 2.36 -71.46 26.25
N THR A 130 2.29 -72.79 26.27
CA THR A 130 2.39 -73.57 27.52
C THR A 130 3.75 -74.20 27.75
N PHE A 131 4.61 -74.30 26.73
CA PHE A 131 5.98 -74.80 26.85
C PHE A 131 6.87 -74.12 25.80
N GLY A 132 7.78 -73.26 26.26
CA GLY A 132 8.82 -72.69 25.40
C GLY A 132 9.56 -73.78 24.61
N ALA A 133 9.83 -73.47 23.34
CA ALA A 133 10.79 -74.11 22.44
C ALA A 133 10.41 -75.34 21.58
N SER A 134 9.20 -75.93 21.56
CA SER A 134 8.94 -77.09 20.64
C SER A 134 7.48 -77.34 20.22
N GLY A 135 6.77 -76.35 19.70
CA GLY A 135 5.50 -76.56 18.98
C GLY A 135 5.74 -76.60 17.46
N LEU A 136 5.55 -77.75 16.81
CA LEU A 136 5.70 -77.83 15.35
C LEU A 136 4.47 -77.21 14.67
N LEU A 137 4.55 -75.93 14.33
CA LEU A 137 3.59 -75.31 13.41
C LEU A 137 3.87 -75.92 12.03
N SER A 138 2.84 -76.34 11.29
CA SER A 138 3.08 -76.76 9.92
C SER A 138 3.66 -75.57 9.15
N ALA A 139 4.69 -75.81 8.33
CA ALA A 139 5.26 -74.77 7.48
C ALA A 139 4.19 -74.04 6.65
N ALA A 140 3.10 -74.74 6.31
CA ALA A 140 1.93 -74.20 5.65
C ALA A 140 1.17 -73.14 6.48
N ALA A 141 0.98 -73.33 7.79
CA ALA A 141 0.29 -72.36 8.65
C ALA A 141 1.11 -71.09 8.87
N VAL A 142 2.43 -71.23 9.07
CA VAL A 142 3.36 -70.09 9.15
C VAL A 142 3.37 -69.32 7.84
N ALA A 143 3.45 -70.02 6.69
CA ALA A 143 3.39 -69.39 5.38
C ALA A 143 2.07 -68.65 5.15
N ALA A 144 0.92 -69.22 5.54
CA ALA A 144 -0.38 -68.56 5.40
C ALA A 144 -0.49 -67.29 6.27
N ALA A 145 -0.04 -67.34 7.53
CA ALA A 145 -0.03 -66.16 8.39
C ALA A 145 0.93 -65.08 7.85
N ARG A 146 2.09 -65.49 7.33
CA ARG A 146 3.05 -64.61 6.68
C ARG A 146 2.42 -63.87 5.50
N LEU A 147 1.76 -64.58 4.60
CA LEU A 147 1.12 -63.99 3.42
C LEU A 147 0.05 -62.96 3.79
N ILE A 148 -0.80 -63.26 4.78
CA ILE A 148 -1.86 -62.33 5.21
C ILE A 148 -1.27 -61.06 5.85
N ILE A 149 -0.24 -61.19 6.68
CA ILE A 149 0.41 -60.03 7.30
C ILE A 149 1.15 -59.19 6.25
N GLN A 150 1.82 -59.84 5.29
CA GLN A 150 2.45 -59.14 4.15
C GLN A 150 1.39 -58.38 3.34
N GLU A 151 0.26 -59.00 3.02
CA GLU A 151 -0.84 -58.35 2.29
C GLU A 151 -1.40 -57.12 3.03
N ILE A 152 -1.53 -57.18 4.36
CA ILE A 152 -1.93 -56.04 5.20
C ILE A 152 -0.92 -54.90 5.09
N ILE A 153 0.38 -55.21 5.17
CA ILE A 153 1.47 -54.23 5.09
C ILE A 153 1.51 -53.61 3.69
N ASP A 154 1.50 -54.44 2.65
CA ASP A 154 1.57 -54.00 1.26
C ASP A 154 0.39 -53.11 0.90
N THR A 155 -0.83 -53.48 1.31
CA THR A 155 -2.04 -52.65 1.14
C THR A 155 -1.89 -51.28 1.81
N ALA A 156 -1.33 -51.22 3.01
CA ALA A 156 -1.10 -49.95 3.72
C ALA A 156 -0.05 -49.09 2.99
N VAL A 157 1.05 -49.70 2.56
CA VAL A 157 2.13 -49.03 1.82
C VAL A 157 1.63 -48.48 0.48
N GLU A 158 0.83 -49.26 -0.26
CA GLU A 158 0.23 -48.83 -1.53
C GLU A 158 -0.70 -47.62 -1.33
N ARG A 159 -1.59 -47.67 -0.34
CA ARG A 159 -2.51 -46.56 -0.04
C ARG A 159 -1.77 -45.30 0.37
N ILE A 160 -0.75 -45.42 1.23
CA ILE A 160 0.12 -44.31 1.62
C ILE A 160 0.84 -43.75 0.39
N THR A 161 1.37 -44.62 -0.47
CA THR A 161 2.07 -44.20 -1.70
C THR A 161 1.14 -43.44 -2.65
N SER A 162 -0.10 -43.88 -2.81
CA SER A 162 -1.12 -43.15 -3.60
C SER A 162 -1.43 -41.79 -2.98
N ILE A 163 -1.69 -41.70 -1.67
CA ILE A 163 -1.92 -40.41 -0.99
C ILE A 163 -0.75 -39.45 -1.22
N VAL A 164 0.46 -39.94 -1.02
CA VAL A 164 1.70 -39.17 -1.17
C VAL A 164 1.88 -38.68 -2.62
N THR A 165 1.60 -39.53 -3.60
CA THR A 165 1.79 -39.19 -5.02
C THR A 165 0.70 -38.26 -5.53
N ASP A 166 -0.57 -38.61 -5.28
CA ASP A 166 -1.72 -37.93 -5.87
C ASP A 166 -2.03 -36.62 -5.14
N LYS A 167 -2.05 -36.64 -3.80
CA LYS A 167 -2.37 -35.46 -2.99
C LYS A 167 -1.15 -34.59 -2.79
N ILE A 168 -0.04 -35.14 -2.28
CA ILE A 168 1.10 -34.30 -1.88
C ILE A 168 1.92 -33.86 -3.10
N GLU A 169 2.47 -34.79 -3.88
CA GLU A 169 3.29 -34.42 -5.04
C GLU A 169 2.47 -33.78 -6.16
N GLY A 170 1.35 -34.40 -6.56
CA GLY A 170 0.56 -33.96 -7.72
C GLY A 170 -0.20 -32.64 -7.51
N LYS A 171 -0.77 -32.45 -6.32
CA LYS A 171 -1.64 -31.29 -6.04
C LYS A 171 -0.95 -30.25 -5.18
N ILE A 172 -0.51 -30.63 -3.98
CA ILE A 172 -0.04 -29.65 -2.97
C ILE A 172 1.28 -29.01 -3.42
N LEU A 173 2.31 -29.79 -3.75
CA LEU A 173 3.61 -29.25 -4.15
C LEU A 173 3.50 -28.39 -5.41
N GLY A 174 2.71 -28.84 -6.40
CA GLY A 174 2.47 -28.06 -7.63
C GLY A 174 1.69 -26.75 -7.41
N GLU A 175 0.80 -26.69 -6.42
CA GLU A 175 0.14 -25.45 -6.00
C GLU A 175 1.11 -24.54 -5.24
N LEU A 176 1.90 -25.08 -4.31
CA LEU A 176 2.90 -24.32 -3.54
C LEU A 176 3.97 -23.69 -4.44
N GLU A 177 4.44 -24.41 -5.47
CA GLU A 177 5.43 -23.89 -6.42
C GLU A 177 4.96 -22.62 -7.13
N LYS A 178 3.66 -22.51 -7.43
CA LYS A 178 3.04 -21.36 -8.11
C LYS A 178 2.75 -20.17 -7.19
N LEU A 179 2.93 -20.33 -5.89
CA LEU A 179 2.79 -19.23 -4.95
C LEU A 179 3.96 -18.27 -5.12
N PHE A 180 3.70 -16.97 -5.07
CA PHE A 180 4.73 -15.94 -5.13
C PHE A 180 5.61 -15.97 -6.39
N THR A 181 5.32 -16.80 -7.41
CA THR A 181 6.04 -16.83 -8.71
C THR A 181 5.75 -15.63 -9.58
N ASP A 182 4.58 -15.03 -9.41
CA ASP A 182 4.26 -13.65 -9.83
C ASP A 182 4.99 -12.63 -8.95
N ARG A 183 6.24 -12.95 -8.58
CA ARG A 183 7.00 -12.26 -7.55
C ARG A 183 6.88 -10.77 -7.83
N LEU A 184 6.58 -10.06 -6.76
CA LEU A 184 6.35 -8.64 -6.55
C LEU A 184 7.48 -7.71 -7.05
N SER A 185 8.27 -8.16 -8.03
CA SER A 185 9.47 -7.55 -8.60
C SER A 185 9.29 -7.01 -10.02
N GLY A 186 8.09 -7.00 -10.61
CA GLY A 186 7.98 -6.55 -12.02
C GLY A 186 6.58 -6.26 -12.58
N GLY A 187 5.64 -5.75 -11.77
CA GLY A 187 4.32 -5.31 -12.26
C GLY A 187 4.17 -3.80 -12.20
N SER A 188 3.54 -3.17 -13.20
CA SER A 188 3.37 -1.71 -13.31
C SER A 188 2.67 -1.05 -12.11
N THR A 189 2.01 -1.81 -11.25
CA THR A 189 1.39 -1.31 -10.01
C THR A 189 2.42 -0.87 -8.96
N TYR A 190 3.68 -1.30 -9.07
CA TYR A 190 4.78 -0.84 -8.22
C TYR A 190 5.29 0.54 -8.59
N ASP A 191 5.32 0.86 -9.89
CA ASP A 191 5.67 2.20 -10.37
C ASP A 191 4.61 3.21 -9.94
N VAL A 192 3.34 2.82 -9.81
CA VAL A 192 2.26 3.71 -9.33
C VAL A 192 2.48 4.15 -7.87
N MET A 193 3.06 3.29 -7.03
CA MET A 193 3.35 3.61 -5.63
C MET A 193 4.60 4.48 -5.44
N ALA A 194 5.50 4.50 -6.43
CA ALA A 194 6.83 5.12 -6.34
C ALA A 194 7.02 6.30 -7.31
N SER A 195 6.28 6.34 -8.42
CA SER A 195 6.26 7.45 -9.37
C SER A 195 5.05 8.30 -9.08
N GLY A 196 5.28 9.46 -8.45
CA GLY A 196 4.30 10.54 -8.40
C GLY A 196 4.08 11.11 -9.81
N SER A 197 3.41 10.36 -10.68
CA SER A 197 3.01 10.86 -11.99
C SER A 197 1.91 11.92 -11.81
N SER A 198 1.87 12.88 -12.73
CA SER A 198 0.92 14.02 -12.74
C SER A 198 -0.55 13.60 -12.66
N ASP A 199 -0.88 12.37 -12.99
CA ASP A 199 -2.24 11.84 -13.02
C ASP A 199 -2.72 11.34 -11.64
N MET A 200 -1.83 11.27 -10.64
CA MET A 200 -2.10 10.77 -9.28
C MET A 200 -2.59 11.86 -8.30
N ALA A 201 -2.59 13.13 -8.72
CA ALA A 201 -2.78 14.29 -7.83
C ALA A 201 -4.25 14.64 -7.54
N GLN A 202 -5.21 14.18 -8.35
CA GLN A 202 -6.59 14.70 -8.34
C GLN A 202 -7.43 14.39 -7.07
N ASP A 203 -6.89 13.66 -6.09
CA ASP A 203 -7.57 13.35 -4.82
C ASP A 203 -6.58 12.96 -3.69
N LEU A 204 -5.31 13.39 -3.79
CA LEU A 204 -4.23 12.91 -2.93
C LEU A 204 -4.23 13.62 -1.55
N VAL A 205 -4.63 12.88 -0.51
CA VAL A 205 -4.41 13.26 0.89
C VAL A 205 -3.56 12.17 1.51
N ILE A 206 -2.42 12.49 2.09
CA ILE A 206 -1.56 11.49 2.76
C ILE A 206 -1.34 11.93 4.19
N GLU A 207 -1.82 11.13 5.13
CA GLU A 207 -1.47 11.29 6.54
C GLU A 207 -0.23 10.43 6.84
N PHE A 208 0.91 11.07 7.06
CA PHE A 208 2.17 10.36 7.30
C PHE A 208 2.13 9.38 8.47
N VAL A 209 1.32 9.68 9.49
CA VAL A 209 1.10 8.80 10.65
C VAL A 209 0.37 7.52 10.25
N GLU A 210 -0.59 7.58 9.32
CA GLU A 210 -1.33 6.41 8.84
C GLU A 210 -0.42 5.45 8.07
N PHE A 211 0.48 6.00 7.24
CA PHE A 211 1.47 5.23 6.51
C PHE A 211 2.54 4.62 7.42
N GLU A 212 2.98 5.34 8.46
CA GLU A 212 3.92 4.83 9.46
C GLU A 212 3.32 3.70 10.30
N LEU A 213 2.07 3.86 10.74
CA LEU A 213 1.34 2.81 11.46
C LEU A 213 1.13 1.57 10.59
N ALA A 214 0.79 1.74 9.31
CA ALA A 214 0.64 0.63 8.39
C ALA A 214 1.98 -0.07 8.11
N ALA A 215 3.04 0.68 7.82
CA ALA A 215 4.38 0.11 7.60
C ALA A 215 4.88 -0.65 8.83
N GLY A 216 4.77 -0.04 10.01
CA GLY A 216 5.09 -0.68 11.29
C GLY A 216 4.24 -1.93 11.54
N GLY A 217 2.94 -1.88 11.25
CA GLY A 217 2.03 -3.01 11.36
C GLY A 217 2.41 -4.17 10.45
N TYR A 218 2.83 -3.92 9.20
CA TYR A 218 3.32 -4.97 8.30
C TYR A 218 4.65 -5.56 8.76
N GLN A 219 5.55 -4.75 9.33
CA GLN A 219 6.81 -5.23 9.90
C GLN A 219 6.59 -6.08 11.15
N GLU A 220 5.65 -5.68 12.01
CA GLU A 220 5.22 -6.49 13.16
C GLU A 220 4.60 -7.81 12.70
N THR A 221 3.72 -7.75 11.68
CA THR A 221 3.12 -8.94 11.05
C THR A 221 4.19 -9.91 10.56
N ALA A 222 5.21 -9.40 9.85
CA ALA A 222 6.34 -10.21 9.38
C ALA A 222 7.11 -10.85 10.54
N THR A 223 7.36 -10.09 11.61
CA THR A 223 8.06 -10.55 12.81
C THR A 223 7.28 -11.64 13.56
N ASN A 224 5.96 -11.47 13.70
CA ASN A 224 5.09 -12.44 14.35
C ASN A 224 5.00 -13.73 13.54
N PHE A 225 4.87 -13.62 12.22
CA PHE A 225 4.89 -14.78 11.34
C PHE A 225 6.26 -15.48 11.35
N ASP A 226 7.37 -14.74 11.38
CA ASP A 226 8.72 -15.32 11.45
C ASP A 226 8.93 -16.15 12.72
N LYS A 227 8.37 -15.72 13.87
CA LYS A 227 8.34 -16.52 15.10
C LYS A 227 7.57 -17.83 14.90
N LYS A 228 6.38 -17.78 14.27
CA LYS A 228 5.57 -18.97 13.97
C LYS A 228 6.27 -19.92 13.00
N LYS A 229 6.96 -19.39 11.99
CA LYS A 229 7.85 -20.14 11.10
C LYS A 229 8.99 -20.79 11.89
N GLY A 230 9.59 -20.08 12.85
CA GLY A 230 10.61 -20.61 13.75
C GLY A 230 10.11 -21.77 14.61
N GLU A 231 8.90 -21.65 15.17
CA GLU A 231 8.22 -22.75 15.88
C GLU A 231 8.03 -23.97 14.96
N PHE A 232 7.60 -23.74 13.72
CA PHE A 232 7.50 -24.79 12.71
C PHE A 232 8.87 -25.43 12.40
N LYS A 233 9.95 -24.67 12.21
CA LYS A 233 11.30 -25.22 11.97
C LYS A 233 11.80 -26.07 13.15
N ASN A 234 11.60 -25.58 14.37
CA ASN A 234 12.09 -26.24 15.57
C ASN A 234 11.34 -27.54 15.90
N GLY A 235 10.09 -27.69 15.43
CA GLY A 235 9.39 -28.98 15.44
C GLY A 235 10.04 -30.05 14.54
N GLY A 236 10.81 -29.63 13.52
CA GLY A 236 11.46 -30.37 12.42
C GLY A 236 12.23 -31.63 12.75
N ALA A 237 13.18 -31.50 13.65
CA ALA A 237 14.23 -32.50 13.82
C ALA A 237 13.69 -33.87 14.29
N GLY A 238 12.50 -33.90 14.90
CA GLY A 238 11.85 -35.11 15.40
C GLY A 238 10.61 -35.55 14.62
N ARG A 239 10.41 -35.14 13.36
CA ARG A 239 9.16 -35.41 12.58
C ARG A 239 9.16 -36.65 11.69
N LYS A 240 10.33 -37.25 11.46
CA LYS A 240 10.55 -38.25 10.39
C LYS A 240 11.61 -39.31 10.74
N SER A 241 12.10 -39.29 11.97
CA SER A 241 13.14 -40.20 12.44
C SER A 241 12.68 -41.65 12.42
N SER A 242 11.42 -41.94 12.73
CA SER A 242 10.85 -43.29 12.63
C SER A 242 10.54 -43.68 11.19
N VAL A 243 10.03 -42.75 10.37
CA VAL A 243 9.69 -43.00 8.96
C VAL A 243 10.94 -43.41 8.15
N LYS A 244 12.11 -42.84 8.48
CA LYS A 244 13.39 -43.16 7.83
C LYS A 244 13.98 -44.52 8.23
N LYS A 245 13.51 -45.13 9.33
CA LYS A 245 13.99 -46.43 9.82
C LYS A 245 13.37 -47.62 9.09
N ASP A 246 12.28 -47.40 8.35
CA ASP A 246 11.53 -48.47 7.70
C ASP A 246 11.49 -48.26 6.18
N SER A 247 12.16 -49.16 5.45
CA SER A 247 12.37 -49.00 4.01
C SER A 247 11.07 -49.02 3.19
N ARG A 248 10.01 -49.63 3.72
CA ARG A 248 8.68 -49.67 3.11
C ARG A 248 8.06 -48.28 2.95
N PHE A 249 8.45 -47.32 3.79
CA PHE A 249 7.89 -45.96 3.81
C PHE A 249 8.87 -44.89 3.27
N HIS A 250 9.92 -45.27 2.54
CA HIS A 250 10.90 -44.33 1.98
C HIS A 250 10.26 -43.25 1.09
N LYS A 251 9.21 -43.58 0.35
CA LYS A 251 8.49 -42.60 -0.48
C LYS A 251 7.80 -41.54 0.37
N LEU A 252 7.15 -41.94 1.46
CA LEU A 252 6.55 -41.02 2.43
C LEU A 252 7.63 -40.12 3.06
N ALA A 253 8.74 -40.69 3.53
CA ALA A 253 9.86 -39.90 4.08
C ALA A 253 10.38 -38.86 3.07
N THR A 254 10.58 -39.28 1.82
CA THR A 254 11.07 -38.42 0.74
C THR A 254 10.12 -37.25 0.47
N VAL A 255 8.81 -37.52 0.47
CA VAL A 255 7.83 -36.47 0.19
C VAL A 255 7.60 -35.56 1.39
N MET A 256 7.70 -36.07 2.62
CA MET A 256 7.77 -35.23 3.82
C MET A 256 8.98 -34.29 3.77
N ASP A 257 10.16 -34.77 3.36
CA ASP A 257 11.35 -33.94 3.16
C ASP A 257 11.08 -32.83 2.10
N LYS A 258 10.57 -33.20 0.92
CA LYS A 258 10.23 -32.22 -0.14
C LYS A 258 9.18 -31.20 0.29
N ALA A 259 8.15 -31.64 1.02
CA ALA A 259 7.07 -30.77 1.46
C ALA A 259 7.52 -29.81 2.56
N GLU A 260 8.36 -30.26 3.49
CA GLU A 260 9.02 -29.40 4.47
C GLU A 260 9.88 -28.34 3.77
N ASP A 261 10.74 -28.73 2.82
CA ASP A 261 11.59 -27.78 2.09
C ASP A 261 10.78 -26.77 1.27
N ALA A 262 9.71 -27.22 0.60
CA ALA A 262 8.84 -26.35 -0.19
C ALA A 262 8.08 -25.36 0.70
N VAL A 263 7.48 -25.84 1.80
CA VAL A 263 6.77 -24.99 2.76
C VAL A 263 7.73 -24.01 3.43
N ASP A 264 8.94 -24.45 3.79
CA ASP A 264 9.92 -23.58 4.41
C ASP A 264 10.35 -22.43 3.51
N LYS A 265 10.68 -22.76 2.26
CA LYS A 265 11.00 -21.76 1.24
C LYS A 265 9.86 -20.76 1.03
N LYS A 266 8.61 -21.23 1.03
CA LYS A 266 7.43 -20.37 0.83
C LYS A 266 7.12 -19.53 2.07
N ALA A 267 7.38 -20.03 3.27
CA ALA A 267 7.31 -19.24 4.49
C ALA A 267 8.38 -18.13 4.51
N ASP A 268 9.60 -18.42 4.06
CA ASP A 268 10.65 -17.39 3.89
C ASP A 268 10.27 -16.34 2.82
N GLU A 269 9.68 -16.76 1.70
CA GLU A 269 9.18 -15.85 0.67
C GLU A 269 8.02 -14.98 1.17
N MET A 270 7.16 -15.51 2.05
CA MET A 270 6.08 -14.77 2.70
C MET A 270 6.62 -13.70 3.66
N VAL A 271 7.61 -14.02 4.51
CA VAL A 271 8.26 -13.02 5.39
C VAL A 271 8.82 -11.87 4.55
N LYS A 272 9.62 -12.18 3.53
CA LYS A 272 10.18 -11.16 2.62
C LYS A 272 9.10 -10.34 1.93
N THR A 273 8.01 -10.98 1.52
CA THR A 273 6.88 -10.31 0.88
C THR A 273 6.21 -9.29 1.81
N LEU A 274 6.05 -9.62 3.09
CA LEU A 274 5.49 -8.72 4.10
C LEU A 274 6.44 -7.57 4.39
N GLU A 275 7.74 -7.84 4.56
CA GLU A 275 8.78 -6.82 4.73
C GLU A 275 8.87 -5.88 3.52
N ASP A 276 8.89 -6.42 2.31
CA ASP A 276 8.90 -5.65 1.06
C ASP A 276 7.62 -4.83 0.89
N HIS A 277 6.47 -5.33 1.35
CA HIS A 277 5.23 -4.58 1.32
C HIS A 277 5.28 -3.40 2.30
N GLY A 278 5.62 -3.66 3.57
CA GLY A 278 5.76 -2.62 4.60
C GLY A 278 6.82 -1.58 4.25
N GLY A 279 8.00 -2.02 3.78
CA GLY A 279 9.08 -1.11 3.36
C GLY A 279 8.73 -0.29 2.12
N LYS A 280 7.87 -0.78 1.23
CA LYS A 280 7.34 0.03 0.10
C LYS A 280 6.31 1.05 0.57
N VAL A 281 5.46 0.71 1.54
CA VAL A 281 4.55 1.67 2.18
C VAL A 281 5.35 2.77 2.88
N ASP A 282 6.40 2.42 3.62
CA ASP A 282 7.29 3.39 4.26
C ASP A 282 8.03 4.28 3.24
N LYS A 283 8.55 3.69 2.15
CA LYS A 283 9.17 4.46 1.05
C LYS A 283 8.19 5.39 0.34
N SER A 284 6.91 5.02 0.22
CA SER A 284 5.91 5.94 -0.35
C SER A 284 5.75 7.18 0.54
N LYS A 285 5.82 7.04 1.87
CA LYS A 285 5.95 8.18 2.80
C LYS A 285 7.24 8.97 2.54
N GLY A 286 8.37 8.28 2.38
CA GLY A 286 9.68 8.88 2.10
C GLY A 286 9.71 9.72 0.83
N ILE A 287 9.14 9.26 -0.27
CA ILE A 287 9.09 10.01 -1.55
C ILE A 287 8.24 11.27 -1.42
N HIS A 288 7.15 11.25 -0.65
CA HIS A 288 6.34 12.44 -0.40
C HIS A 288 7.03 13.42 0.57
N LYS A 289 7.73 12.92 1.58
CA LYS A 289 8.53 13.73 2.50
C LYS A 289 9.80 14.29 1.84
N ASP A 290 10.51 13.51 1.05
CA ASP A 290 11.70 13.91 0.29
C ASP A 290 11.30 14.84 -0.85
N HIS A 291 10.09 14.78 -1.39
CA HIS A 291 9.60 15.83 -2.29
C HIS A 291 9.39 17.15 -1.55
N GLU A 292 8.86 17.13 -0.32
CA GLU A 292 8.75 18.32 0.53
C GLU A 292 10.10 18.82 1.06
N ASP A 293 11.01 17.91 1.42
CA ASP A 293 12.34 18.16 1.97
C ASP A 293 13.37 18.50 0.88
N ASP A 294 13.30 17.95 -0.33
CA ASP A 294 14.11 18.35 -1.51
C ASP A 294 13.58 19.67 -2.11
N VAL A 295 12.29 19.98 -1.95
CA VAL A 295 11.77 21.34 -2.12
C VAL A 295 12.37 22.25 -1.04
N LYS A 296 12.32 21.88 0.25
CA LYS A 296 12.90 22.66 1.37
C LYS A 296 14.41 22.82 1.33
N ASP A 297 15.17 21.83 0.87
CA ASP A 297 16.62 21.86 0.77
C ASP A 297 17.06 22.58 -0.52
N LYS A 298 16.27 22.53 -1.60
CA LYS A 298 16.40 23.52 -2.69
C LYS A 298 16.14 24.93 -2.16
N PHE A 299 15.16 25.14 -1.27
CA PHE A 299 14.91 26.43 -0.62
C PHE A 299 16.04 26.88 0.33
N LYS A 300 16.59 26.00 1.18
CA LYS A 300 17.72 26.35 2.08
C LYS A 300 19.03 26.59 1.34
N LYS A 301 19.21 25.99 0.16
CA LYS A 301 20.34 26.28 -0.72
C LYS A 301 20.11 27.53 -1.58
N CYS A 302 18.88 28.04 -1.63
CA CYS A 302 18.50 29.31 -2.24
C CYS A 302 18.55 30.49 -1.25
N ASP A 303 18.74 30.26 0.06
CA ASP A 303 18.92 31.35 1.05
C ASP A 303 20.26 32.09 0.91
N ASP A 304 21.22 31.57 0.12
CA ASP A 304 22.58 32.14 0.00
C ASP A 304 22.91 32.75 -1.38
N ASP A 305 22.03 32.75 -2.39
CA ASP A 305 22.33 33.35 -3.72
C ASP A 305 21.11 34.04 -4.38
N ASP A 306 21.18 35.38 -4.43
CA ASP A 306 20.52 36.46 -5.22
C ASP A 306 19.42 36.23 -6.32
N ASP A 307 18.76 35.08 -6.48
CA ASP A 307 17.83 34.80 -7.61
C ASP A 307 16.38 34.39 -7.22
N ASP A 308 15.83 34.89 -6.11
CA ASP A 308 14.39 34.74 -5.81
C ASP A 308 13.53 35.66 -6.69
N VAL A 309 12.46 35.11 -7.31
CA VAL A 309 11.50 35.91 -8.10
C VAL A 309 10.76 36.86 -7.15
N PRO A 310 10.92 38.19 -7.28
CA PRO A 310 10.34 39.14 -6.33
C PRO A 310 8.81 39.13 -6.38
N MET A 311 8.19 39.22 -5.20
CA MET A 311 6.74 39.24 -5.06
C MET A 311 6.26 40.60 -4.55
N TYR A 312 5.14 41.09 -5.09
CA TYR A 312 4.56 42.38 -4.72
C TYR A 312 3.06 42.24 -4.45
N LEU A 313 2.66 42.61 -3.24
CA LEU A 313 1.27 42.70 -2.81
C LEU A 313 0.69 44.06 -3.24
N LEU A 314 -0.29 44.03 -4.14
CA LEU A 314 -1.04 45.17 -4.66
C LEU A 314 -2.36 45.32 -3.89
N ASN A 315 -2.36 46.15 -2.84
CA ASN A 315 -3.53 46.33 -2.01
C ASN A 315 -4.67 47.07 -2.74
N ALA A 316 -5.89 46.88 -2.27
CA ALA A 316 -7.07 47.53 -2.81
C ALA A 316 -7.04 49.07 -2.73
N ASP A 317 -6.35 49.63 -1.75
CA ASP A 317 -6.17 51.09 -1.60
C ASP A 317 -5.15 51.70 -2.60
N GLY A 318 -4.54 50.86 -3.44
CA GLY A 318 -3.51 51.25 -4.40
C GLY A 318 -2.09 51.21 -3.83
N SER A 319 -1.89 50.92 -2.54
CA SER A 319 -0.54 50.77 -1.99
C SER A 319 0.13 49.46 -2.44
N VAL A 320 1.45 49.51 -2.63
CA VAL A 320 2.27 48.35 -2.99
C VAL A 320 3.23 48.00 -1.86
N LYS A 321 3.33 46.71 -1.55
CA LYS A 321 4.31 46.17 -0.61
C LYS A 321 5.12 45.07 -1.27
N ALA A 322 6.42 45.02 -1.01
CA ALA A 322 7.20 43.83 -1.29
C ALA A 322 6.76 42.73 -0.31
N LEU A 323 6.46 41.55 -0.83
CA LEU A 323 5.98 40.39 -0.08
C LEU A 323 7.12 39.36 -0.01
N HIS A 324 7.48 38.96 1.20
CA HIS A 324 8.58 38.03 1.43
C HIS A 324 8.05 36.62 1.68
N ASN A 325 8.87 35.60 1.38
CA ASN A 325 8.50 34.20 1.52
C ASN A 325 8.10 33.82 2.97
N ASP A 326 8.63 34.51 3.97
CA ASP A 326 8.27 34.34 5.38
C ASP A 326 6.92 34.98 5.78
N GLY A 327 6.23 35.61 4.83
CA GLY A 327 4.95 36.28 5.04
C GLY A 327 5.08 37.68 5.63
N THR A 328 6.30 38.22 5.78
CA THR A 328 6.50 39.63 6.12
C THR A 328 6.35 40.52 4.89
N THR A 329 6.18 41.83 5.13
CA THR A 329 6.10 42.82 4.06
C THR A 329 7.01 44.00 4.33
N SER A 330 7.54 44.60 3.25
CA SER A 330 8.35 45.82 3.32
C SER A 330 7.92 46.85 2.26
N SER A 331 8.41 48.08 2.39
CA SER A 331 8.19 49.12 1.38
C SER A 331 9.00 48.85 0.12
N VAL A 332 8.41 49.10 -1.05
CA VAL A 332 9.13 49.03 -2.32
C VAL A 332 10.15 50.16 -2.41
N SER A 333 11.43 49.81 -2.65
CA SER A 333 12.52 50.78 -2.79
C SER A 333 12.41 51.54 -4.11
N LYS A 334 12.73 52.84 -4.13
CA LYS A 334 12.86 53.61 -5.39
C LYS A 334 14.01 53.13 -6.29
N ALA A 335 14.95 52.38 -5.73
CA ALA A 335 16.05 51.76 -6.47
C ALA A 335 15.75 50.32 -6.91
N ASP A 336 14.53 49.83 -6.69
CA ASP A 336 14.10 48.49 -7.11
C ASP A 336 14.25 48.33 -8.63
N SER A 337 14.90 47.24 -9.04
CA SER A 337 15.25 46.96 -10.44
C SER A 337 14.50 45.75 -11.01
N SER A 338 13.43 45.29 -10.35
CA SER A 338 12.59 44.20 -10.84
C SER A 338 11.80 44.61 -12.08
N GLY A 339 11.45 45.90 -12.19
CA GLY A 339 10.51 46.44 -13.18
C GLY A 339 9.14 46.78 -12.60
N ILE A 340 8.92 46.60 -11.28
CA ILE A 340 7.65 46.95 -10.61
C ILE A 340 7.26 48.43 -10.83
N TRP A 341 8.24 49.32 -10.94
CA TRP A 341 8.03 50.74 -11.21
C TRP A 341 7.45 51.04 -12.60
N ASP A 342 7.45 50.08 -13.54
CA ASP A 342 6.84 50.23 -14.86
C ASP A 342 5.31 50.28 -14.80
N ILE A 343 4.74 49.81 -13.69
CA ILE A 343 3.28 49.68 -13.48
C ILE A 343 2.79 50.50 -12.28
N MET A 344 3.69 51.25 -11.64
CA MET A 344 3.41 52.13 -10.49
C MET A 344 3.42 53.60 -10.89
N GLU A 345 2.65 54.39 -10.15
CA GLU A 345 2.67 55.84 -10.20
C GLU A 345 3.89 56.40 -9.41
N LYS A 346 4.25 57.66 -9.68
CA LYS A 346 5.44 58.30 -9.10
C LYS A 346 5.43 58.40 -7.56
N ASP A 347 4.26 58.31 -6.95
CA ASP A 347 4.06 58.36 -5.51
C ASP A 347 4.19 57.00 -4.83
N GLY A 348 4.44 55.93 -5.58
CA GLY A 348 4.59 54.58 -5.05
C GLY A 348 3.29 53.80 -4.95
N THR A 349 2.21 54.26 -5.60
CA THR A 349 0.92 53.56 -5.68
C THR A 349 0.71 52.92 -7.05
N VAL A 350 -0.26 52.02 -7.16
CA VAL A 350 -0.75 51.52 -8.45
C VAL A 350 -2.11 52.10 -8.76
N TRP A 351 -2.35 52.42 -10.03
CA TRP A 351 -3.61 53.00 -10.44
C TRP A 351 -4.78 52.02 -10.30
N ARG A 352 -5.90 52.55 -9.80
CA ARG A 352 -7.20 51.89 -9.67
C ARG A 352 -8.28 52.87 -10.12
N PRO A 353 -9.32 52.42 -10.84
CA PRO A 353 -10.45 53.29 -11.13
C PRO A 353 -11.20 53.62 -9.84
N ALA A 354 -11.39 54.92 -9.56
CA ALA A 354 -12.20 55.35 -8.44
C ALA A 354 -13.68 54.94 -8.65
N PRO A 355 -14.49 54.81 -7.58
CA PRO A 355 -15.90 54.50 -7.72
C PRO A 355 -16.60 55.46 -8.70
N ARG A 356 -17.18 54.92 -9.77
CA ARG A 356 -17.86 55.66 -10.88
C ARG A 356 -16.94 56.45 -11.82
N GLU A 357 -15.63 56.31 -11.71
CA GLU A 357 -14.70 56.85 -12.72
C GLU A 357 -14.98 56.19 -14.08
N LYS A 358 -15.04 56.99 -15.15
CA LYS A 358 -15.19 56.45 -16.51
C LYS A 358 -13.83 55.97 -17.01
N HIS A 359 -13.72 54.69 -17.32
CA HIS A 359 -12.53 54.09 -17.93
C HIS A 359 -12.90 53.09 -19.02
N GLY A 360 -11.98 52.84 -19.95
CA GLY A 360 -12.19 51.96 -21.12
C GLY A 360 -12.00 50.47 -20.85
N PHE A 361 -11.73 50.08 -19.61
CA PHE A 361 -11.37 48.70 -19.23
C PHE A 361 -12.54 47.86 -18.71
N ASN A 362 -13.78 48.26 -19.02
CA ASN A 362 -14.96 47.47 -18.69
C ASN A 362 -15.34 46.58 -19.87
N LEU A 363 -15.95 45.43 -19.58
CA LEU A 363 -16.56 44.61 -20.61
C LEU A 363 -17.69 45.37 -21.31
N PRO A 364 -17.74 45.36 -22.66
CA PRO A 364 -18.87 45.92 -23.39
C PRO A 364 -20.18 45.25 -22.98
N THR A 365 -21.23 46.06 -22.80
CA THR A 365 -22.58 45.56 -22.47
C THR A 365 -23.03 44.53 -23.49
N GLY A 366 -23.41 43.34 -23.02
CA GLY A 366 -23.92 42.27 -23.90
C GLY A 366 -22.86 41.47 -24.66
N ARG A 367 -21.56 41.60 -24.34
CA ARG A 367 -20.50 40.78 -24.94
C ARG A 367 -20.83 39.27 -24.85
N LYS A 368 -20.75 38.60 -26.00
CA LYS A 368 -20.83 37.13 -26.18
C LYS A 368 -19.54 36.63 -26.85
N GLY A 369 -18.40 37.13 -26.38
CA GLY A 369 -17.07 36.83 -26.91
C GLY A 369 -16.43 35.62 -26.25
N PRO A 370 -15.18 35.30 -26.64
CA PRO A 370 -14.42 34.24 -25.99
C PRO A 370 -14.21 34.54 -24.50
N LYS A 371 -13.90 33.47 -23.77
CA LYS A 371 -13.57 33.49 -22.35
C LYS A 371 -12.29 32.70 -22.16
N VAL A 372 -11.49 33.05 -21.16
CA VAL A 372 -10.35 32.21 -20.79
C VAL A 372 -10.87 30.88 -20.26
N THR A 373 -10.19 29.80 -20.63
CA THR A 373 -10.32 28.51 -19.95
C THR A 373 -9.31 28.50 -18.83
N SER A 374 -9.77 28.34 -17.59
CA SER A 374 -8.88 28.20 -16.44
C SER A 374 -8.68 26.74 -16.07
N THR A 375 -7.44 26.34 -15.81
CA THR A 375 -7.08 24.99 -15.35
C THR A 375 -7.19 24.91 -13.83
N LYS A 376 -7.95 23.93 -13.30
CA LYS A 376 -7.99 23.69 -11.86
C LYS A 376 -6.64 23.10 -11.39
N ILE A 377 -6.07 23.64 -10.32
CA ILE A 377 -4.81 23.22 -9.70
C ILE A 377 -5.00 23.10 -8.19
N ASP A 378 -4.14 22.37 -7.49
CA ASP A 378 -4.22 22.30 -6.04
C ASP A 378 -3.71 23.61 -5.39
N PRO A 379 -4.35 24.11 -4.31
CA PRO A 379 -3.81 25.25 -3.57
C PRO A 379 -2.38 24.99 -3.09
N GLY A 380 -1.49 25.98 -3.21
CA GLY A 380 -0.07 25.90 -2.84
C GLY A 380 0.83 25.11 -3.83
N SER A 381 0.27 24.49 -4.87
CA SER A 381 1.04 23.65 -5.81
C SER A 381 1.98 24.46 -6.73
N THR A 382 1.60 25.70 -7.06
CA THR A 382 2.40 26.60 -7.91
C THR A 382 2.94 27.78 -7.11
N ASP A 383 3.97 28.44 -7.59
CA ASP A 383 4.51 29.65 -6.96
C ASP A 383 3.48 30.80 -6.92
N LEU A 384 2.66 30.95 -7.95
CA LEU A 384 1.54 31.91 -7.95
C LEU A 384 0.49 31.55 -6.88
N SER A 385 0.16 30.27 -6.71
CA SER A 385 -0.76 29.83 -5.67
C SER A 385 -0.17 30.03 -4.26
N ARG A 386 1.11 29.68 -4.06
CA ARG A 386 1.82 29.97 -2.80
C ARG A 386 1.89 31.46 -2.49
N ALA A 387 2.15 32.30 -3.48
CA ALA A 387 2.17 33.75 -3.30
C ALA A 387 0.83 34.29 -2.75
N THR A 388 -0.30 33.67 -3.10
CA THR A 388 -1.59 34.02 -2.48
C THR A 388 -1.70 33.55 -1.02
N GLU A 389 -1.16 32.39 -0.66
CA GLU A 389 -1.11 31.91 0.73
C GLU A 389 -0.23 32.81 1.61
N ILE A 390 0.94 33.19 1.09
CA ILE A 390 1.87 34.14 1.72
C ILE A 390 1.19 35.49 1.91
N ALA A 391 0.47 35.99 0.90
CA ALA A 391 -0.27 37.24 1.01
C ALA A 391 -1.40 37.16 2.05
N ARG A 392 -2.11 36.03 2.13
CA ARG A 392 -3.11 35.79 3.17
C ARG A 392 -2.51 35.77 4.56
N TYR A 393 -1.37 35.11 4.73
CA TYR A 393 -0.63 35.12 5.98
C TYR A 393 -0.21 36.54 6.37
N ALA A 394 0.37 37.29 5.43
CA ALA A 394 0.77 38.67 5.66
C ALA A 394 -0.41 39.57 6.08
N LYS A 395 -1.59 39.38 5.47
CA LYS A 395 -2.81 40.13 5.78
C LYS A 395 -3.61 39.58 6.96
N GLN A 396 -3.26 38.39 7.45
CA GLN A 396 -4.08 37.61 8.40
C GLN A 396 -5.54 37.47 7.93
N ASP A 397 -5.72 37.32 6.62
CA ASP A 397 -7.03 37.25 5.97
C ASP A 397 -7.34 35.82 5.53
N TYR A 398 -8.21 35.17 6.30
CA TYR A 398 -8.75 33.84 6.03
C TYR A 398 -10.27 33.89 5.85
N THR A 399 -10.83 35.08 5.59
CA THR A 399 -12.28 35.31 5.64
C THR A 399 -12.81 35.89 4.34
N GLY A 400 -13.40 35.04 3.50
CA GLY A 400 -14.34 35.44 2.44
C GLY A 400 -13.76 36.20 1.23
N SER A 401 -12.62 36.88 1.36
CA SER A 401 -11.92 37.52 0.24
C SER A 401 -11.38 36.50 -0.77
N ASN A 402 -11.02 36.95 -1.96
CA ASN A 402 -10.36 36.17 -2.99
C ASN A 402 -9.02 36.80 -3.32
N PHE A 403 -7.98 36.00 -3.50
CA PHE A 403 -6.69 36.45 -4.00
C PHE A 403 -6.46 35.95 -5.43
N ALA A 404 -5.68 36.72 -6.18
CA ALA A 404 -5.15 36.33 -7.47
C ALA A 404 -3.67 36.69 -7.52
N ALA A 405 -2.88 35.87 -8.19
CA ALA A 405 -1.47 36.13 -8.43
C ALA A 405 -1.19 36.07 -9.94
N GLY A 406 -0.31 36.93 -10.43
CA GLY A 406 0.07 36.99 -11.83
C GLY A 406 1.58 37.01 -12.02
N ARG A 407 2.08 36.21 -12.96
CA ARG A 407 3.47 36.27 -13.40
C ARG A 407 3.62 37.38 -14.43
N TYR A 408 4.29 38.45 -14.04
CA TYR A 408 4.58 39.59 -14.90
C TYR A 408 6.04 39.56 -15.35
N ILE A 409 6.27 39.74 -16.65
CA ILE A 409 7.61 39.79 -17.25
C ILE A 409 7.86 41.23 -17.69
N ALA A 410 8.71 41.95 -16.96
CA ALA A 410 9.01 43.34 -17.25
C ALA A 410 9.62 43.47 -18.67
N PRO A 411 9.02 44.25 -19.58
CA PRO A 411 9.42 44.25 -20.99
C PRO A 411 10.83 44.81 -21.22
N GLU A 412 11.27 45.75 -20.40
CA GLU A 412 12.56 46.43 -20.59
C GLU A 412 13.74 45.59 -20.07
N THR A 413 13.52 44.80 -19.01
CA THR A 413 14.57 44.04 -18.33
C THR A 413 14.49 42.54 -18.59
N GLY A 414 13.34 42.04 -19.03
CA GLY A 414 13.04 40.60 -19.13
C GLY A 414 12.90 39.91 -17.78
N LYS A 415 12.98 40.64 -16.66
CA LYS A 415 12.89 40.06 -15.31
C LYS A 415 11.45 39.68 -15.00
N GLU A 416 11.31 38.53 -14.34
CA GLU A 416 10.02 38.05 -13.85
C GLU A 416 9.73 38.59 -12.45
N MET A 417 8.45 38.80 -12.15
CA MET A 417 7.95 39.06 -10.81
C MET A 417 6.55 38.51 -10.62
N ILE A 418 6.17 38.28 -9.36
CA ILE A 418 4.82 37.86 -9.01
C ILE A 418 4.06 39.06 -8.43
N LEU A 419 2.93 39.39 -9.04
CA LEU A 419 2.02 40.41 -8.55
C LEU A 419 0.85 39.72 -7.86
N VAL A 420 0.52 40.08 -6.63
CA VAL A 420 -0.58 39.49 -5.87
C VAL A 420 -1.62 40.56 -5.58
N GLY A 421 -2.88 40.33 -5.95
CA GLY A 421 -3.99 41.23 -5.70
C GLY A 421 -5.12 40.56 -4.92
N ASP A 422 -5.67 41.27 -3.95
CA ASP A 422 -6.88 40.84 -3.22
C ASP A 422 -8.16 41.38 -3.89
N SER A 423 -9.30 40.86 -3.43
CA SER A 423 -10.63 41.26 -3.88
C SER A 423 -11.31 42.29 -2.97
N GLU A 424 -10.59 43.03 -2.13
CA GLU A 424 -11.17 44.05 -1.24
C GLU A 424 -11.57 45.33 -2.03
N GLY A 425 -12.39 45.18 -3.07
CA GLY A 425 -12.83 46.28 -3.93
C GLY A 425 -13.39 45.76 -5.26
N PRO A 426 -12.62 45.81 -6.36
CA PRO A 426 -12.92 45.01 -7.55
C PRO A 426 -12.56 43.53 -7.31
N HIS A 427 -12.95 42.64 -8.23
CA HIS A 427 -12.50 41.24 -8.20
C HIS A 427 -10.97 41.16 -8.34
N SER A 428 -10.34 40.16 -7.71
CA SER A 428 -8.87 40.07 -7.56
C SER A 428 -8.12 40.07 -8.89
N GLU A 429 -8.69 39.51 -9.95
CA GLU A 429 -8.11 39.53 -11.31
C GLU A 429 -8.00 40.96 -11.87
N ARG A 430 -8.93 41.84 -11.49
CA ARG A 430 -8.93 43.25 -11.90
C ARG A 430 -7.98 44.07 -11.05
N THR A 431 -7.88 43.77 -9.76
CA THR A 431 -6.84 44.33 -8.88
C THR A 431 -5.46 44.05 -9.48
N LEU A 432 -5.20 42.82 -9.91
CA LEU A 432 -3.97 42.51 -10.64
C LEU A 432 -3.85 43.30 -11.96
N GLY A 433 -4.90 43.33 -12.77
CA GLY A 433 -4.80 43.76 -14.16
C GLY A 433 -4.92 45.27 -14.44
N TYR A 434 -5.59 46.07 -13.60
CA TYR A 434 -5.75 47.51 -13.86
C TYR A 434 -4.45 48.31 -14.05
N PRO A 435 -3.36 48.09 -13.27
CA PRO A 435 -2.11 48.82 -13.46
C PRO A 435 -1.48 48.43 -14.79
N LEU A 436 -1.49 47.13 -15.12
CA LEU A 436 -1.00 46.64 -16.41
C LEU A 436 -1.72 47.31 -17.57
N LEU A 437 -3.04 47.39 -17.52
CA LEU A 437 -3.85 48.03 -18.56
C LEU A 437 -3.65 49.54 -18.64
N LYS A 438 -3.48 50.20 -17.49
CA LYS A 438 -3.20 51.64 -17.43
C LYS A 438 -1.89 52.00 -18.12
N HIS A 439 -0.88 51.14 -17.95
CA HIS A 439 0.47 51.35 -18.46
C HIS A 439 0.75 50.65 -19.81
N GLY A 440 -0.26 50.02 -20.43
CA GLY A 440 -0.11 49.36 -21.73
C GLY A 440 0.77 48.10 -21.68
N LYS A 441 0.80 47.41 -20.53
CA LYS A 441 1.65 46.25 -20.24
C LYS A 441 0.87 44.94 -20.23
N GLU A 442 -0.33 44.90 -20.82
CA GLU A 442 -1.19 43.72 -20.79
C GLU A 442 -0.63 42.49 -21.49
N ALA A 443 0.25 42.66 -22.49
CA ALA A 443 0.90 41.54 -23.20
C ALA A 443 2.00 40.85 -22.37
N ASN A 444 2.44 41.46 -21.27
CA ASN A 444 3.55 41.02 -20.44
C ASN A 444 3.12 40.15 -19.24
N LEU A 445 1.81 39.89 -19.12
CA LEU A 445 1.29 38.94 -18.14
C LEU A 445 1.35 37.53 -18.74
N ALA A 446 2.22 36.69 -18.19
CA ALA A 446 2.48 35.35 -18.70
C ALA A 446 1.52 34.30 -18.13
N ALA A 447 1.15 34.44 -16.85
CA ALA A 447 0.23 33.53 -16.17
C ALA A 447 -0.60 34.26 -15.10
N VAL A 448 -1.81 33.77 -14.84
CA VAL A 448 -2.71 34.24 -13.79
C VAL A 448 -3.26 33.05 -13.02
N TYR A 449 -3.07 33.06 -11.71
CA TYR A 449 -3.73 32.18 -10.76
C TYR A 449 -4.81 32.94 -9.99
N THR A 450 -5.92 32.27 -9.72
CA THR A 450 -7.04 32.78 -8.91
C THR A 450 -7.46 31.75 -7.89
N GLU A 451 -7.71 32.13 -6.64
CA GLU A 451 -8.10 31.11 -5.66
C GLU A 451 -9.46 30.48 -5.96
N ARG A 452 -10.40 31.26 -6.49
CA ARG A 452 -11.67 30.79 -7.04
C ARG A 452 -11.65 30.88 -8.55
N GLU A 453 -12.35 29.97 -9.21
CA GLU A 453 -12.55 29.99 -10.65
C GLU A 453 -13.04 31.38 -11.13
N PRO A 454 -12.46 31.94 -12.22
CA PRO A 454 -12.87 33.24 -12.74
C PRO A 454 -14.36 33.32 -13.01
N CYS A 455 -15.02 34.35 -12.46
CA CYS A 455 -16.46 34.54 -12.54
C CYS A 455 -17.00 34.50 -13.98
N GLN A 456 -18.05 33.70 -14.23
CA GLN A 456 -18.67 33.47 -15.56
C GLN A 456 -19.93 34.32 -15.83
N LEU A 457 -20.55 34.86 -14.77
CA LEU A 457 -21.68 35.79 -14.71
C LEU A 457 -21.19 37.18 -14.27
N SER A 458 -22.08 38.10 -13.82
CA SER A 458 -21.67 39.49 -13.55
C SER A 458 -20.91 39.64 -12.22
N PRO A 459 -19.69 40.22 -12.21
CA PRO A 459 -18.86 40.60 -13.36
C PRO A 459 -18.12 39.40 -13.98
N LYS A 460 -18.04 39.36 -15.31
CA LYS A 460 -17.50 38.20 -16.04
C LYS A 460 -15.98 38.27 -16.11
N CYS A 461 -15.29 37.82 -15.05
CA CYS A 461 -13.82 37.83 -14.99
C CYS A 461 -13.20 36.97 -16.10
N ASP A 462 -13.83 35.85 -16.46
CA ASP A 462 -13.38 34.97 -17.54
C ASP A 462 -13.29 35.68 -18.91
N GLN A 463 -14.29 36.48 -19.26
CA GLN A 463 -14.32 37.27 -20.49
C GLN A 463 -13.47 38.54 -20.38
N TRP A 464 -13.29 39.07 -19.17
CA TRP A 464 -12.48 40.26 -18.94
C TRP A 464 -10.99 39.95 -19.13
N LEU A 465 -10.51 38.83 -18.56
CA LEU A 465 -9.17 38.31 -18.80
C LEU A 465 -8.94 38.01 -20.29
N ASP A 466 -9.94 37.45 -20.97
CA ASP A 466 -9.87 37.20 -22.41
C ASP A 466 -9.67 38.50 -23.19
N LEU A 467 -10.59 39.45 -22.99
CA LEU A 467 -10.60 40.71 -23.74
C LEU A 467 -9.30 41.49 -23.57
N HIS A 468 -8.80 41.57 -22.35
CA HIS A 468 -7.73 42.48 -22.01
C HIS A 468 -6.34 41.85 -22.03
N PHE A 469 -6.22 40.54 -21.73
CA PHE A 469 -4.92 39.88 -21.60
C PHE A 469 -4.74 38.76 -22.62
N LYS A 470 -5.61 37.74 -22.67
CA LYS A 470 -5.44 36.60 -23.60
C LYS A 470 -5.46 37.03 -25.07
N SER A 471 -6.22 38.07 -25.41
CA SER A 471 -6.25 38.64 -26.76
C SER A 471 -4.93 39.31 -27.18
N LYS A 472 -4.08 39.66 -26.21
CA LYS A 472 -2.80 40.34 -26.39
C LYS A 472 -1.61 39.40 -26.19
N ASN A 473 -1.77 38.43 -25.31
CA ASN A 473 -0.88 37.31 -25.11
C ASN A 473 -1.67 35.99 -25.27
N PRO A 474 -1.70 35.39 -26.48
CA PRO A 474 -2.38 34.12 -26.74
C PRO A 474 -1.86 32.96 -25.88
N ASP A 475 -0.67 33.06 -25.31
CA ASP A 475 -0.05 32.04 -24.47
C ASP A 475 -0.35 32.22 -22.97
N LEU A 476 -1.10 33.26 -22.59
CA LEU A 476 -1.47 33.52 -21.19
C LEU A 476 -2.13 32.29 -20.55
N GLU A 477 -1.48 31.75 -19.52
CA GLU A 477 -2.02 30.65 -18.73
C GLU A 477 -2.96 31.18 -17.65
N VAL A 478 -4.09 30.51 -17.44
CA VAL A 478 -5.03 30.86 -16.36
C VAL A 478 -5.31 29.61 -15.55
N SER A 479 -5.17 29.70 -14.23
CA SER A 479 -5.42 28.59 -13.31
C SER A 479 -6.26 29.03 -12.11
N HIS A 480 -6.91 28.07 -11.47
CA HIS A 480 -7.65 28.30 -10.23
C HIS A 480 -7.57 27.14 -9.25
N ALA A 481 -7.81 27.39 -7.95
CA ALA A 481 -7.82 26.32 -6.96
C ALA A 481 -9.22 25.77 -6.63
N ASN A 482 -10.16 26.66 -6.38
CA ASN A 482 -11.49 26.31 -5.89
C ASN A 482 -12.53 26.53 -6.99
N THR A 483 -13.32 25.52 -7.30
CA THR A 483 -14.40 25.62 -8.28
C THR A 483 -15.44 26.63 -7.79
N TYR A 484 -15.92 27.48 -8.71
CA TYR A 484 -16.86 28.54 -8.38
C TYR A 484 -17.92 28.68 -9.49
N ASP A 485 -18.94 27.81 -9.43
CA ASP A 485 -20.05 27.82 -10.38
C ASP A 485 -21.11 28.88 -10.01
N GLN A 486 -21.09 30.01 -10.71
CA GLN A 486 -22.05 31.09 -10.46
C GLN A 486 -23.50 30.74 -10.83
N SER A 487 -23.76 29.61 -11.50
CA SER A 487 -25.11 29.12 -11.77
C SER A 487 -25.79 28.49 -10.53
N GLU A 488 -25.01 28.00 -9.56
CA GLU A 488 -25.50 27.45 -8.29
C GLU A 488 -26.07 28.56 -7.40
N LYS A 489 -27.39 28.60 -7.19
CA LYS A 489 -28.08 29.68 -6.45
C LYS A 489 -27.77 29.65 -4.94
N ASN A 490 -27.38 28.51 -4.39
CA ASN A 490 -27.03 28.38 -2.98
C ASN A 490 -25.58 28.81 -2.74
N LEU A 491 -25.40 30.00 -2.15
CA LEU A 491 -24.08 30.57 -1.84
C LEU A 491 -23.20 29.64 -0.98
N TYR A 492 -23.79 28.90 -0.04
CA TYR A 492 -23.04 27.98 0.83
C TYR A 492 -22.44 26.81 0.04
N ARG A 493 -23.17 26.29 -0.96
CA ARG A 493 -22.68 25.22 -1.84
C ARG A 493 -21.69 25.74 -2.88
N ARG A 494 -21.98 26.91 -3.45
CA ARG A 494 -21.12 27.59 -4.41
C ARG A 494 -19.73 27.87 -3.86
N ASP A 495 -19.65 28.28 -2.58
CA ASP A 495 -18.40 28.69 -1.94
C ASP A 495 -17.81 27.62 -1.01
N LYS A 496 -18.31 26.37 -1.10
CA LYS A 496 -17.90 25.30 -0.18
C LYS A 496 -16.40 25.01 -0.27
N GLU A 497 -15.87 24.81 -1.49
CA GLU A 497 -14.46 24.47 -1.69
C GLU A 497 -13.53 25.55 -1.11
N HIS A 498 -13.80 26.82 -1.44
CA HIS A 498 -13.00 27.93 -0.93
C HIS A 498 -13.07 28.05 0.60
N ARG A 499 -14.26 27.89 1.19
CA ARG A 499 -14.41 27.93 2.66
C ARG A 499 -13.65 26.80 3.36
N ASP A 500 -13.70 25.60 2.81
CA ASP A 500 -12.98 24.45 3.37
C ASP A 500 -11.47 24.68 3.25
N TYR A 501 -11.00 25.14 2.08
CA TYR A 501 -9.61 25.55 1.85
C TYR A 501 -9.14 26.63 2.85
N MET A 502 -9.94 27.66 3.09
CA MET A 502 -9.62 28.72 4.05
C MET A 502 -9.48 28.22 5.48
N ALA A 503 -10.39 27.35 5.93
CA ALA A 503 -10.34 26.78 7.27
C ALA A 503 -9.08 25.93 7.47
N ASP A 504 -8.69 25.16 6.45
CA ASP A 504 -7.47 24.34 6.48
C ASP A 504 -6.21 25.20 6.42
N LEU A 505 -6.17 26.21 5.55
CA LEU A 505 -5.07 27.16 5.43
C LEU A 505 -4.80 27.90 6.73
N GLU A 506 -5.85 28.45 7.36
CA GLU A 506 -5.76 29.16 8.64
C GLU A 506 -5.19 28.24 9.73
N LYS A 507 -5.65 26.99 9.79
CA LYS A 507 -5.17 26.01 10.74
C LYS A 507 -3.70 25.65 10.51
N ARG A 508 -3.28 25.47 9.25
CA ARG A 508 -1.88 25.20 8.88
C ARG A 508 -0.96 26.33 9.31
N HIS A 509 -1.26 27.55 8.87
CA HIS A 509 -0.48 28.73 9.20
C HIS A 509 -0.36 28.96 10.71
N LYS A 510 -1.46 28.78 11.47
CA LYS A 510 -1.44 28.89 12.93
C LYS A 510 -0.59 27.82 13.61
N ALA A 511 -0.55 26.60 13.06
CA ALA A 511 0.26 25.52 13.60
C ALA A 511 1.76 25.68 13.28
N GLN A 512 2.07 26.21 12.09
CA GLN A 512 3.44 26.35 11.59
C GLN A 512 4.12 27.66 12.03
N GLY A 513 3.35 28.73 12.26
CA GLY A 513 3.89 30.04 12.62
C GLY A 513 4.56 30.79 11.46
N HIS A 514 4.34 30.33 10.23
CA HIS A 514 4.77 30.93 8.98
C HIS A 514 3.79 30.49 7.85
N PRO A 515 3.84 31.11 6.65
CA PRO A 515 3.07 30.69 5.48
C PRO A 515 3.32 29.23 5.06
#